data_AF-A0A520LP58-F1
#
_entry.id   AF-A0A520LP58-F1
#
_cell.length_a   1.000
_cell.length_b   1.000
_cell.length_c   1.000
_cell.angle_alpha   90.00
_cell.angle_beta   90.00
_cell.angle_gamma   90.00
#
_symmetry.space_group_name_H-M   'P 1'
#
loop_
_entity.id
_entity.type
_entity.pdbx_description
1 polymer ?
#
loop_
_entity_poly.entity_id
_entity_poly.type
_entity_poly.pdbx_seq_one_letter_code
_entity_poly.pdbx_strand_id
1 'polypeptide(L)'
;MTRDGWIRTTVVPGHGVASGRSATSPYPEGTIAMQRPLFAQRGLDLSDCWPGTLNLSVAPLELRLRDPDHTFPLLHWTDLHPAETFSFWRITIHSDLDGEVQAWIYYPHSETKERHHQPRSVVEVLAPMMRGIGAGGELLFKDPRNRISCVDGVRLRAQLLEFLKFRVLAAQDRFFIESSLAERRSWLRQHHPQALGLDDPSLQMVWDRALALYTET
;
A
#
# COMPACT_ATOMS: atom_id res chain seq x y z
N MET A 1 -7.98 -12.33 10.66
CA MET A 1 -9.14 -11.82 9.89
C MET A 1 -10.36 -11.97 10.77
N THR A 2 -11.10 -10.90 11.04
CA THR A 2 -12.41 -11.00 11.72
C THR A 2 -13.47 -11.40 10.69
N ARG A 3 -14.53 -12.08 11.16
CA ARG A 3 -15.47 -12.89 10.34
C ARG A 3 -16.30 -12.13 9.28
N ASP A 4 -16.23 -10.79 9.21
CA ASP A 4 -17.19 -9.97 8.43
C ASP A 4 -16.56 -9.00 7.41
N GLY A 5 -15.30 -9.25 7.03
CA GLY A 5 -14.58 -8.42 6.04
C GLY A 5 -13.93 -7.15 6.62
N TRP A 6 -13.95 -6.98 7.94
CA TRP A 6 -13.24 -5.93 8.64
C TRP A 6 -11.75 -6.27 8.80
N ILE A 7 -10.90 -5.29 8.55
CA ILE A 7 -9.46 -5.33 8.74
C ILE A 7 -9.15 -4.54 10.01
N ARG A 8 -8.50 -5.20 10.97
CA ARG A 8 -8.05 -4.57 12.21
C ARG A 8 -6.75 -3.82 11.97
N THR A 9 -6.68 -2.62 12.52
CA THR A 9 -5.51 -1.73 12.41
C THR A 9 -5.19 -1.06 13.72
N THR A 10 -3.93 -0.62 13.84
CA THR A 10 -3.48 0.25 14.93
C THR A 10 -3.09 1.62 14.35
N VAL A 11 -3.54 2.69 15.00
CA VAL A 11 -3.15 4.05 14.66
C VAL A 11 -1.69 4.25 15.01
N VAL A 12 -0.87 4.63 14.03
CA VAL A 12 0.56 4.90 14.22
C VAL A 12 0.89 6.37 13.96
N PRO A 13 1.94 6.93 14.57
CA PRO A 13 2.38 8.29 14.26
C PRO A 13 2.83 8.42 12.80
N GLY A 14 2.43 9.50 12.13
CA GLY A 14 2.97 9.91 10.84
C GLY A 14 4.02 11.03 10.97
N HIS A 15 4.63 11.43 9.87
CA HIS A 15 5.65 12.49 9.85
C HIS A 15 5.08 13.92 9.96
N GLY A 16 3.75 14.09 9.97
CA GLY A 16 3.11 15.42 10.05
C GLY A 16 3.17 16.25 8.78
N VAL A 17 3.69 15.71 7.67
CA VAL A 17 3.80 16.37 6.37
C VAL A 17 2.43 16.58 5.71
N ALA A 18 1.56 15.56 5.79
CA ALA A 18 0.21 15.60 5.24
C ALA A 18 -0.65 16.72 5.84
N SER A 19 -0.47 16.99 7.13
CA SER A 19 -1.25 17.95 7.91
C SER A 19 -0.58 19.31 8.13
N GLY A 20 0.61 19.53 7.56
CA GLY A 20 1.37 20.76 7.78
C GLY A 20 1.89 20.94 9.21
N ARG A 21 1.82 19.90 10.05
CA ARG A 21 2.32 19.93 11.44
C ARG A 21 3.82 19.69 11.56
N SER A 22 4.48 19.27 10.47
CA SER A 22 5.92 19.08 10.45
C SER A 22 6.65 20.40 10.29
N ALA A 23 7.51 20.73 11.26
CA ALA A 23 8.30 21.96 11.29
C ALA A 23 9.29 22.09 10.12
N THR A 24 9.65 20.97 9.48
CA THR A 24 10.60 20.92 8.36
C THR A 24 9.92 20.66 7.01
N SER A 25 8.58 20.70 6.97
CA SER A 25 7.87 20.47 5.71
C SER A 25 8.03 21.67 4.77
N PRO A 26 8.36 21.43 3.48
CA PRO A 26 8.35 22.49 2.48
C PRO A 26 6.93 22.87 2.03
N TYR A 27 5.89 22.22 2.57
CA TYR A 27 4.49 22.41 2.19
C TYR A 27 3.75 23.19 3.30
N PRO A 28 3.59 24.53 3.15
CA PRO A 28 3.20 25.41 4.25
C PRO A 28 1.80 25.13 4.82
N GLU A 29 0.87 24.64 4.00
CA GLU A 29 -0.49 24.28 4.42
C GLU A 29 -0.68 22.77 4.65
N GLY A 30 0.39 21.98 4.48
CA GLY A 30 0.33 20.52 4.40
C GLY A 30 -0.09 20.01 3.03
N THR A 31 0.37 18.81 2.65
CA THR A 31 0.16 18.28 1.30
C THR A 31 -1.31 18.10 0.97
N ILE A 32 -2.13 17.63 1.93
CA ILE A 32 -3.55 17.37 1.69
C ILE A 32 -4.31 18.65 1.39
N ALA A 33 -4.04 19.73 2.13
CA ALA A 33 -4.68 21.02 1.89
C ALA A 33 -4.36 21.56 0.48
N MET A 34 -3.10 21.45 0.06
CA MET A 34 -2.64 21.88 -1.26
C MET A 34 -3.20 21.02 -2.40
N GLN A 35 -3.32 19.71 -2.20
CA GLN A 35 -3.77 18.76 -3.23
C GLN A 35 -5.30 18.70 -3.38
N ARG A 36 -6.05 18.87 -2.29
CA ARG A 36 -7.52 18.69 -2.25
C ARG A 36 -8.29 19.46 -3.34
N PRO A 37 -8.01 20.75 -3.62
CA PRO A 37 -8.70 21.47 -4.69
C PRO A 37 -8.52 20.82 -6.07
N LEU A 38 -7.37 20.21 -6.34
CA LEU A 38 -7.06 19.58 -7.61
C LEU A 38 -7.77 18.23 -7.79
N PHE A 39 -7.99 17.50 -6.69
CA PHE A 39 -8.81 16.28 -6.68
C PHE A 39 -10.29 16.62 -6.89
N ALA A 40 -10.79 17.67 -6.23
CA ALA A 40 -12.18 18.13 -6.38
C ALA A 40 -12.50 18.52 -7.82
N GLN A 41 -11.62 19.28 -8.48
CA GLN A 41 -11.75 19.62 -9.91
C GLN A 41 -11.80 18.39 -10.84
N ARG A 42 -11.28 17.25 -10.40
CA ARG A 42 -11.23 15.99 -11.16
C ARG A 42 -12.27 14.96 -10.68
N GLY A 43 -13.23 15.38 -9.86
CA GLY A 43 -14.39 14.58 -9.47
C GLY A 43 -14.27 13.80 -8.17
N LEU A 44 -13.28 14.10 -7.32
CA LEU A 44 -13.20 13.57 -5.95
C LEU A 44 -13.26 14.71 -4.93
N ASP A 45 -14.42 14.89 -4.31
CA ASP A 45 -14.60 15.84 -3.21
C ASP A 45 -14.14 15.23 -1.88
N LEU A 46 -13.26 15.93 -1.17
CA LEU A 46 -12.69 15.58 0.14
C LEU A 46 -12.92 16.72 1.15
N SER A 47 -13.91 17.58 0.90
CA SER A 47 -14.23 18.72 1.77
C SER A 47 -14.67 18.30 3.18
N ASP A 48 -15.24 17.11 3.31
CA ASP A 48 -15.64 16.47 4.57
C ASP A 48 -14.45 15.92 5.38
N CYS A 49 -13.29 15.72 4.75
CA CYS A 49 -12.10 15.18 5.38
C CYS A 49 -11.28 16.26 6.10
N TRP A 50 -10.72 15.89 7.26
CA TRP A 50 -9.71 16.71 7.92
C TRP A 50 -8.47 16.84 7.01
N PRO A 51 -7.81 18.02 6.93
CA PRO A 51 -6.68 18.25 6.01
C PRO A 51 -5.39 17.58 6.54
N GLY A 52 -5.36 16.25 6.50
CA GLY A 52 -4.23 15.41 6.85
C GLY A 52 -4.64 13.94 6.93
N THR A 53 -3.68 13.05 7.21
CA THR A 53 -3.89 11.60 7.14
C THR A 53 -3.84 10.95 8.53
N LEU A 54 -4.71 9.96 8.74
CA LEU A 54 -4.55 8.93 9.76
C LEU A 54 -3.64 7.84 9.18
N ASN A 55 -2.60 7.46 9.92
CA ASN A 55 -1.72 6.36 9.50
C ASN A 55 -2.18 5.09 10.23
N LEU A 56 -2.64 4.10 9.48
CA LEU A 56 -3.18 2.85 10.02
C LEU A 56 -2.26 1.69 9.67
N SER A 57 -1.82 0.95 10.68
CA SER A 57 -0.94 -0.21 10.53
C SER A 57 -1.71 -1.52 10.64
N VAL A 58 -1.48 -2.44 9.70
CA VAL A 58 -1.91 -3.86 9.75
C VAL A 58 -0.78 -4.80 10.16
N ALA A 59 0.33 -4.26 10.70
CA ALA A 59 1.49 -5.07 11.06
C ALA A 59 1.09 -6.26 11.96
N PRO A 60 1.70 -7.44 11.77
CA PRO A 60 2.84 -7.72 10.88
C PRO A 60 2.47 -8.02 9.41
N LEU A 61 1.20 -7.91 9.03
CA LEU A 61 0.75 -8.16 7.66
C LEU A 61 1.07 -6.97 6.74
N GLU A 62 0.91 -7.18 5.44
CA GLU A 62 1.00 -6.17 4.39
C GLU A 62 -0.35 -5.99 3.71
N LEU A 63 -0.65 -4.78 3.25
CA LEU A 63 -1.85 -4.52 2.47
C LEU A 63 -1.62 -4.80 0.98
N ARG A 64 -2.65 -5.39 0.36
CA ARG A 64 -2.79 -5.52 -1.09
C ARG A 64 -3.99 -4.70 -1.52
N LEU A 65 -3.72 -3.72 -2.38
CA LEU A 65 -4.69 -2.80 -2.96
C LEU A 65 -4.80 -3.10 -4.46
N ARG A 66 -6.02 -3.15 -5.00
CA ARG A 66 -6.30 -3.28 -6.43
C ARG A 66 -7.51 -2.45 -6.81
N ASP A 67 -7.67 -2.12 -8.09
CA ASP A 67 -8.89 -1.52 -8.64
C ASP A 67 -9.38 -0.26 -7.87
N PRO A 68 -8.54 0.80 -7.78
CA PRO A 68 -8.89 2.04 -7.08
C PRO A 68 -10.18 2.67 -7.61
N ASP A 69 -10.91 3.36 -6.73
CA ASP A 69 -12.10 4.15 -7.10
C ASP A 69 -11.72 5.37 -7.94
N HIS A 70 -10.62 6.02 -7.60
CA HIS A 70 -10.07 7.14 -8.36
C HIS A 70 -8.58 6.94 -8.56
N THR A 71 -8.08 7.29 -9.74
CA THR A 71 -6.65 7.43 -10.01
C THR A 71 -6.41 8.73 -10.76
N PHE A 72 -5.50 9.55 -10.23
CA PHE A 72 -5.06 10.80 -10.86
C PHE A 72 -3.60 10.63 -11.28
N PRO A 73 -3.35 10.20 -12.53
CA PRO A 73 -1.99 10.02 -13.01
C PRO A 73 -1.30 11.36 -13.24
N LEU A 74 -0.01 11.44 -12.86
CA LEU A 74 0.87 12.58 -13.15
C LEU A 74 0.23 13.95 -12.81
N LEU A 75 -0.37 14.03 -11.63
CA LEU A 75 -0.93 15.25 -11.10
C LEU A 75 0.20 16.20 -10.66
N HIS A 76 0.25 17.36 -11.31
CA HIS A 76 1.12 18.47 -10.92
C HIS A 76 0.42 19.28 -9.83
N TRP A 77 0.85 19.12 -8.58
CA TRP A 77 0.24 19.79 -7.41
C TRP A 77 1.20 20.75 -6.69
N THR A 78 2.47 20.79 -7.09
CA THR A 78 3.51 21.70 -6.60
C THR A 78 4.60 21.83 -7.65
N ASP A 79 5.34 22.93 -7.62
CA ASP A 79 6.52 23.15 -8.47
C ASP A 79 7.81 22.56 -7.88
N LEU A 80 7.75 21.99 -6.68
CA LEU A 80 8.93 21.51 -5.95
C LEU A 80 9.49 20.17 -6.46
N HIS A 81 8.70 19.40 -7.18
CA HIS A 81 9.10 18.10 -7.71
C HIS A 81 8.22 17.71 -8.91
N PRO A 82 8.60 16.68 -9.69
CA PRO A 82 7.77 16.17 -10.77
C PRO A 82 6.37 15.75 -10.31
N ALA A 83 5.46 15.68 -11.27
CA ALA A 83 4.09 15.23 -11.08
C ALA A 83 4.03 13.84 -10.43
N GLU A 84 2.98 13.61 -9.64
CA GLU A 84 2.78 12.36 -8.91
C GLU A 84 1.46 11.69 -9.29
N THR A 85 1.42 10.37 -9.20
CA THR A 85 0.19 9.62 -9.33
C THR A 85 -0.40 9.36 -7.96
N PHE A 86 -1.73 9.53 -7.84
CA PHE A 86 -2.47 9.26 -6.62
C PHE A 86 -3.61 8.29 -6.90
N SER A 87 -3.82 7.32 -6.01
CA SER A 87 -4.97 6.43 -6.07
C SER A 87 -5.76 6.46 -4.76
N PHE A 88 -7.07 6.26 -4.87
CA PHE A 88 -8.00 6.34 -3.74
C PHE A 88 -8.95 5.14 -3.71
N TRP A 89 -9.25 4.67 -2.49
CA TRP A 89 -10.26 3.64 -2.26
C TRP A 89 -11.23 4.12 -1.20
N ARG A 90 -12.53 4.07 -1.51
CA ARG A 90 -13.58 4.32 -0.54
C ARG A 90 -13.62 3.17 0.45
N ILE A 91 -13.53 3.50 1.73
CA ILE A 91 -13.61 2.55 2.84
C ILE A 91 -14.59 3.06 3.89
N THR A 92 -14.98 2.16 4.80
CA THR A 92 -15.68 2.51 6.03
C THR A 92 -14.75 2.19 7.20
N ILE A 93 -14.57 3.13 8.12
CA ILE A 93 -13.87 2.95 9.39
C ILE A 93 -14.91 2.72 10.48
N HIS A 94 -14.64 1.83 11.42
CA HIS A 94 -15.41 1.70 12.64
C HIS A 94 -14.54 2.08 13.85
N SER A 95 -15.06 3.00 14.67
CA SER A 95 -14.52 3.35 15.99
C SER A 95 -15.61 3.27 17.05
N ASP A 96 -15.23 3.03 18.30
CA ASP A 96 -16.19 2.92 19.41
C ASP A 96 -16.97 4.23 19.65
N LEU A 97 -16.36 5.39 19.39
CA LEU A 97 -16.95 6.69 19.69
C LEU A 97 -17.77 7.28 18.56
N ASP A 98 -17.43 6.98 17.31
CA ASP A 98 -18.08 7.55 16.12
C ASP A 98 -18.89 6.53 15.30
N GLY A 99 -18.82 5.25 15.67
CA GLY A 99 -19.44 4.18 14.91
C GLY A 99 -18.79 4.04 13.53
N GLU A 100 -19.61 3.88 12.50
CA GLU A 100 -19.14 3.77 11.12
C GLU A 100 -18.99 5.14 10.45
N VAL A 101 -17.77 5.45 10.02
CA VAL A 101 -17.40 6.68 9.34
C VAL A 101 -16.91 6.35 7.94
N GLN A 102 -17.42 7.09 6.96
CA GLN A 102 -16.93 6.98 5.60
C GLN A 102 -15.59 7.68 5.44
N ALA A 103 -14.64 7.03 4.76
CA ALA A 103 -13.28 7.51 4.62
C ALA A 103 -12.66 7.06 3.29
N TRP A 104 -11.45 7.52 3.02
CA TRP A 104 -10.68 7.18 1.84
C TRP A 104 -9.29 6.72 2.23
N ILE A 105 -8.85 5.59 1.68
CA ILE A 105 -7.41 5.34 1.59
C ILE A 105 -6.85 6.32 0.57
N TYR A 106 -5.80 7.04 0.96
CA TYR A 106 -5.01 7.93 0.13
C TYR A 106 -3.67 7.25 -0.15
N TYR A 107 -3.39 6.98 -1.43
CA TYR A 107 -2.17 6.30 -1.84
C TYR A 107 -1.36 7.19 -2.81
N PRO A 108 -0.33 7.89 -2.32
CA PRO A 108 0.66 8.50 -3.19
C PRO A 108 1.55 7.40 -3.77
N HIS A 109 1.68 7.32 -5.10
CA HIS A 109 2.58 6.37 -5.76
C HIS A 109 4.04 6.86 -5.69
N SER A 110 4.51 7.13 -4.47
CA SER A 110 5.86 7.59 -4.16
C SER A 110 6.92 6.49 -4.25
N GLU A 111 6.54 5.27 -4.65
CA GLU A 111 7.44 4.16 -4.98
C GLU A 111 8.43 4.54 -6.10
N THR A 112 8.15 5.61 -6.83
CA THR A 112 9.03 6.25 -7.81
C THR A 112 10.03 7.25 -7.19
N LYS A 113 9.90 7.56 -5.89
CA LYS A 113 10.74 8.50 -5.14
C LYS A 113 11.61 7.74 -4.14
N GLU A 114 12.91 7.64 -4.44
CA GLU A 114 13.94 6.87 -3.69
C GLU A 114 14.01 7.11 -2.17
N ARG A 115 13.40 8.17 -1.64
CA ARG A 115 13.56 8.62 -0.24
C ARG A 115 12.35 8.40 0.67
N HIS A 116 11.24 7.85 0.19
CA HIS A 116 10.01 7.73 0.97
C HIS A 116 9.37 6.34 0.87
N HIS A 117 10.02 5.34 1.47
CA HIS A 117 9.40 4.03 1.68
C HIS A 117 8.61 4.02 2.99
N GLN A 118 7.31 4.29 2.91
CA GLN A 118 6.40 3.87 3.99
C GLN A 118 6.39 2.32 4.07
N PRO A 119 6.28 1.74 5.26
CA PRO A 119 6.14 0.29 5.40
C PRO A 119 4.88 -0.20 4.66
N ARG A 120 4.96 -1.35 3.99
CA ARG A 120 3.83 -2.01 3.29
C ARG A 120 2.66 -2.39 4.22
N SER A 121 2.89 -2.33 5.52
CA SER A 121 1.91 -2.56 6.57
C SER A 121 1.13 -1.29 6.95
N VAL A 122 1.55 -0.10 6.51
CA VAL A 122 0.93 1.18 6.86
C VAL A 122 0.21 1.75 5.66
N VAL A 123 -0.98 2.29 5.90
CA VAL A 123 -1.77 3.03 4.90
C VAL A 123 -2.20 4.38 5.45
N GLU A 124 -2.21 5.38 4.59
CA GLU A 124 -2.73 6.71 4.90
C GLU A 124 -4.22 6.79 4.58
N VAL A 125 -4.99 7.33 5.53
CA VAL A 125 -6.45 7.42 5.44
C VAL A 125 -6.90 8.85 5.66
N LEU A 126 -7.71 9.36 4.73
CA LEU A 126 -8.43 10.62 4.84
C LEU A 126 -9.83 10.34 5.37
N ALA A 127 -10.16 10.97 6.49
CA ALA A 127 -11.46 10.82 7.14
C ALA A 127 -11.90 12.18 7.70
N PRO A 128 -13.21 12.35 7.99
CA PRO A 128 -13.68 13.43 8.86
C PRO A 128 -12.94 13.45 10.20
N MET A 129 -13.05 14.56 10.93
CA MET A 129 -12.51 14.62 12.29
C MET A 129 -13.20 13.58 13.17
N MET A 130 -12.45 12.58 13.62
CA MET A 130 -12.92 11.50 14.50
C MET A 130 -12.51 11.78 15.95
N ARG A 131 -13.37 11.37 16.90
CA ARG A 131 -13.18 11.58 18.34
C ARG A 131 -12.35 10.46 18.95
N GLY A 132 -11.51 10.81 19.92
CA GLY A 132 -10.73 9.86 20.70
C GLY A 132 -9.69 9.07 19.91
N ILE A 133 -9.30 9.53 18.72
CA ILE A 133 -8.25 8.89 17.92
C ILE A 133 -6.89 9.33 18.44
N GLY A 134 -6.17 8.40 19.05
CA GLY A 134 -4.80 8.57 19.52
C GLY A 134 -3.87 7.49 18.97
N ALA A 135 -2.56 7.75 19.01
CA ALA A 135 -1.57 6.73 18.66
C ALA A 135 -1.71 5.50 19.55
N GLY A 136 -1.59 4.31 18.96
CA GLY A 136 -1.84 3.03 19.62
C GLY A 136 -3.31 2.62 19.68
N GLY A 137 -4.24 3.51 19.34
CA GLY A 137 -5.67 3.19 19.26
C GLY A 137 -5.96 2.14 18.18
N GLU A 138 -6.96 1.31 18.42
CA GLU A 138 -7.42 0.34 17.42
C GLU A 138 -8.54 0.94 16.58
N LEU A 139 -8.49 0.69 15.27
CA LEU A 139 -9.59 0.96 14.35
C LEU A 139 -9.81 -0.25 13.47
N LEU A 140 -11.07 -0.48 13.09
CA LEU A 140 -11.40 -1.42 12.04
C LEU A 140 -11.69 -0.63 10.76
N PHE A 141 -11.29 -1.14 9.60
CA PHE A 141 -11.80 -0.63 8.33
C PHE A 141 -12.26 -1.75 7.41
N LYS A 142 -13.13 -1.41 6.46
CA LYS A 142 -13.65 -2.34 5.45
C LYS A 142 -13.72 -1.66 4.10
N ASP A 143 -13.31 -2.38 3.05
CA ASP A 143 -13.66 -2.03 1.67
C ASP A 143 -14.90 -2.83 1.25
N PRO A 144 -16.03 -2.18 0.96
CA PRO A 144 -17.26 -2.88 0.58
C PRO A 144 -17.14 -3.68 -0.72
N ARG A 145 -16.11 -3.43 -1.54
CA ARG A 145 -15.89 -4.10 -2.83
C ARG A 145 -14.85 -5.22 -2.80
N ASN A 146 -14.30 -5.58 -1.63
CA ASN A 146 -13.32 -6.67 -1.47
C ASN A 146 -12.08 -6.56 -2.39
N ARG A 147 -11.59 -5.34 -2.59
CA ARG A 147 -10.38 -5.01 -3.35
C ARG A 147 -9.15 -4.84 -2.45
N ILE A 148 -9.36 -4.89 -1.14
CA ILE A 148 -8.30 -4.77 -0.14
C ILE A 148 -8.16 -6.09 0.60
N SER A 149 -6.94 -6.57 0.72
CA SER A 149 -6.64 -7.77 1.51
C SER A 149 -5.34 -7.62 2.27
N CYS A 150 -5.17 -8.41 3.33
CA CYS A 150 -3.92 -8.49 4.08
C CYS A 150 -3.21 -9.80 3.76
N VAL A 151 -1.90 -9.74 3.55
CA VAL A 151 -1.05 -10.90 3.28
C VAL A 151 0.13 -10.94 4.24
N ASP A 152 0.58 -12.14 4.59
CA ASP A 152 1.86 -12.31 5.29
C ASP A 152 2.99 -12.27 4.26
N GLY A 153 3.37 -11.05 3.86
CA GLY A 153 4.37 -10.84 2.82
C GLY A 153 5.74 -11.42 3.17
N VAL A 154 6.13 -11.37 4.44
CA VAL A 154 7.41 -11.93 4.91
C VAL A 154 7.43 -13.44 4.70
N ARG A 155 6.38 -14.13 5.13
CA ARG A 155 6.26 -15.58 4.94
C ARG A 155 6.19 -15.96 3.47
N LEU A 156 5.38 -15.26 2.67
CA LEU A 156 5.24 -15.55 1.24
C LEU A 156 6.56 -15.39 0.49
N ARG A 157 7.33 -14.34 0.77
CA ARG A 157 8.66 -14.14 0.16
C ARG A 157 9.64 -15.24 0.57
N ALA A 158 9.66 -15.64 1.84
CA ALA A 158 10.52 -16.71 2.33
C ALA A 158 10.18 -18.06 1.68
N GLN A 159 8.88 -18.42 1.64
CA GLN A 159 8.40 -19.66 1.02
C GLN A 159 8.70 -19.70 -0.48
N LEU A 160 8.52 -18.57 -1.19
CA LEU A 160 8.86 -18.50 -2.61
C LEU A 160 10.36 -18.66 -2.84
N LEU A 161 11.21 -18.00 -2.04
CA LEU A 161 12.66 -18.13 -2.18
C LEU A 161 13.12 -19.57 -1.96
N GLU A 162 12.62 -20.23 -0.91
CA GLU A 162 12.87 -21.64 -0.63
C GLU A 162 12.37 -22.55 -1.76
N PHE A 163 11.18 -22.29 -2.28
CA PHE A 163 10.63 -23.05 -3.40
C PHE A 163 11.51 -22.94 -4.66
N LEU A 164 11.99 -21.74 -4.99
CA LEU A 164 12.87 -21.51 -6.13
C LEU A 164 14.21 -22.23 -5.98
N LYS A 165 14.77 -22.32 -4.76
CA LYS A 165 16.00 -23.09 -4.48
C LYS A 165 15.94 -24.50 -5.05
N PHE A 166 14.87 -25.23 -4.74
CA PHE A 166 14.71 -26.61 -5.18
C PHE A 166 14.55 -26.75 -6.70
N ARG A 167 13.98 -25.72 -7.35
CA ARG A 167 13.80 -25.72 -8.81
C ARG A 167 15.11 -25.50 -9.55
N VAL A 168 15.97 -24.60 -9.06
CA VAL A 168 17.29 -24.32 -9.66
C VAL A 168 18.18 -25.55 -9.57
N LEU A 169 18.25 -26.18 -8.38
CA LEU A 169 19.02 -27.40 -8.17
C LEU A 169 18.55 -28.56 -9.07
N ALA A 170 17.28 -28.60 -9.46
CA ALA A 170 16.71 -29.65 -10.30
C ALA A 170 16.80 -29.36 -11.81
N ALA A 171 16.98 -28.11 -12.24
CA ALA A 171 16.81 -27.69 -13.64
C ALA A 171 18.08 -27.17 -14.32
N GLN A 172 19.22 -27.08 -13.61
CA GLN A 172 20.45 -26.40 -14.07
C GLN A 172 20.20 -24.93 -14.50
N ASP A 173 21.23 -24.23 -14.96
CA ASP A 173 21.32 -22.75 -15.14
C ASP A 173 20.26 -22.10 -16.05
N ARG A 174 19.37 -22.88 -16.68
CA ARG A 174 18.38 -22.40 -17.65
C ARG A 174 17.04 -22.01 -17.05
N PHE A 175 16.76 -22.32 -15.78
CA PHE A 175 15.44 -22.05 -15.17
C PHE A 175 15.08 -20.56 -15.12
N PHE A 176 16.07 -19.70 -14.91
CA PHE A 176 15.86 -18.25 -14.82
C PHE A 176 15.98 -17.51 -16.16
N ILE A 177 16.40 -18.20 -17.23
CA ILE A 177 16.62 -17.56 -18.53
C ILE A 177 15.28 -17.19 -19.15
N GLU A 178 15.14 -15.90 -19.49
CA GLU A 178 14.15 -15.36 -20.44
C GLU A 178 12.67 -15.59 -20.13
N SER A 179 12.25 -15.53 -18.86
CA SER A 179 10.82 -15.44 -18.53
C SER A 179 10.40 -14.01 -18.18
N SER A 180 9.39 -13.52 -18.91
CA SER A 180 8.63 -12.33 -18.56
C SER A 180 7.87 -12.52 -17.24
N LEU A 181 7.48 -11.43 -16.60
CA LEU A 181 6.71 -11.47 -15.35
C LEU A 181 5.36 -12.20 -15.52
N ALA A 182 4.73 -12.07 -16.68
CA ALA A 182 3.49 -12.76 -17.03
C ALA A 182 3.69 -14.28 -17.07
N GLU A 183 4.79 -14.75 -17.67
CA GLU A 183 5.14 -16.17 -17.73
C GLU A 183 5.45 -16.71 -16.33
N ARG A 184 6.22 -15.96 -15.52
CA ARG A 184 6.50 -16.32 -14.12
C ARG A 184 5.22 -16.47 -13.30
N ARG A 185 4.28 -15.53 -13.41
CA ARG A 185 2.97 -15.64 -12.75
C ARG A 185 2.14 -16.81 -13.25
N SER A 186 2.14 -17.07 -14.56
CA SER A 186 1.45 -18.22 -15.15
C SER A 186 1.98 -19.54 -14.58
N TRP A 187 3.31 -19.67 -14.52
CA TRP A 187 3.98 -20.82 -13.95
C TRP A 187 3.75 -20.97 -12.44
N LEU A 188 3.84 -19.88 -11.67
CA LEU A 188 3.54 -19.89 -10.24
C LEU A 188 2.10 -20.33 -9.95
N ARG A 189 1.15 -19.95 -10.81
CA ARG A 189 -0.25 -20.40 -10.67
C ARG A 189 -0.37 -21.93 -10.67
N GLN A 190 0.47 -22.61 -11.45
CA GLN A 190 0.45 -24.07 -11.57
C GLN A 190 1.24 -24.77 -10.46
N HIS A 191 2.36 -24.19 -10.02
CA HIS A 191 3.31 -24.88 -9.15
C HIS A 191 3.43 -24.34 -7.72
N HIS A 192 3.13 -23.06 -7.49
CA HIS A 192 3.19 -22.43 -6.17
C HIS A 192 2.23 -21.22 -6.07
N PRO A 193 0.90 -21.45 -6.13
CA PRO A 193 -0.09 -20.38 -6.29
C PRO A 193 -0.14 -19.39 -5.12
N GLN A 194 0.35 -19.77 -3.93
CA GLN A 194 0.41 -18.89 -2.76
C GLN A 194 1.28 -17.66 -3.02
N ALA A 195 2.34 -17.77 -3.84
CA ALA A 195 3.18 -16.62 -4.19
C ALA A 195 2.45 -15.54 -5.00
N LEU A 196 1.29 -15.84 -5.59
CA LEU A 196 0.48 -14.83 -6.28
C LEU A 196 -0.14 -13.81 -5.32
N GLY A 197 -0.04 -14.02 -4.00
CA GLY A 197 -0.30 -13.00 -3.00
C GLY A 197 0.77 -11.90 -2.95
N LEU A 198 1.88 -12.03 -3.68
CA LEU A 198 2.90 -10.98 -3.82
C LEU A 198 2.61 -10.04 -5.00
N ASP A 199 2.88 -8.75 -4.82
CA ASP A 199 2.88 -7.80 -5.93
C ASP A 199 4.07 -8.03 -6.84
N ASP A 200 4.00 -7.40 -8.00
CA ASP A 200 5.00 -7.52 -9.06
C ASP A 200 6.41 -7.11 -8.59
N PRO A 201 6.61 -5.97 -7.90
CA PRO A 201 7.92 -5.64 -7.35
C PRO A 201 8.46 -6.67 -6.35
N SER A 202 7.62 -7.20 -5.44
CA SER A 202 8.07 -8.20 -4.46
C SER A 202 8.40 -9.54 -5.12
N LEU A 203 7.62 -9.95 -6.13
CA LEU A 203 7.90 -11.14 -6.92
C LEU A 203 9.24 -11.01 -7.64
N GLN A 204 9.46 -9.89 -8.32
CA GLN A 204 10.70 -9.61 -9.03
C GLN A 204 11.91 -9.63 -8.08
N MET A 205 11.81 -8.96 -6.93
CA MET A 205 12.86 -8.93 -5.92
C MET A 205 13.24 -10.34 -5.42
N VAL A 206 12.25 -11.21 -5.15
CA VAL A 206 12.53 -12.59 -4.74
C VAL A 206 13.17 -13.38 -5.88
N TRP A 207 12.74 -13.16 -7.11
CA TRP A 207 13.30 -13.81 -8.30
C TRP A 207 14.77 -13.43 -8.51
N ASP A 208 15.09 -12.15 -8.46
CA ASP A 208 16.47 -11.64 -8.63
C ASP A 208 17.37 -12.14 -7.50
N ARG A 209 16.84 -12.19 -6.27
CA ARG A 209 17.56 -12.76 -5.13
C ARG A 209 17.81 -14.27 -5.30
N ALA A 210 16.84 -15.01 -5.81
CA ALA A 210 17.00 -16.44 -6.08
C ALA A 210 18.03 -16.69 -7.18
N LEU A 211 18.04 -15.87 -8.24
CA LEU A 211 19.06 -15.90 -9.30
C LEU A 211 20.45 -15.69 -8.68
N ALA A 212 20.67 -14.57 -8.00
CA ALA A 212 21.96 -14.25 -7.38
C ALA A 212 22.45 -15.34 -6.40
N LEU A 213 21.55 -15.90 -5.59
CA LEU A 213 21.93 -16.91 -4.58
C LEU A 213 22.19 -18.31 -5.15
N TYR A 214 21.57 -18.67 -6.28
CA TYR A 214 21.54 -20.05 -6.75
C TYR A 214 22.19 -20.29 -8.11
N THR A 215 22.58 -19.24 -8.85
CA THR A 215 23.29 -19.38 -10.14
C THR A 215 24.72 -18.83 -10.15
N GLU A 216 25.16 -18.12 -9.12
CA GLU A 216 26.58 -17.76 -8.98
C GLU A 216 27.35 -18.95 -8.39
N THR A 217 27.98 -19.72 -9.28
CA THR A 217 29.08 -20.66 -8.97
C THR A 217 30.25 -20.36 -9.88
#